data_AF-A0A7S0UDX7-F1
#
_entry.id   AF-A0A7S0UDX7-F1
#
_cell.length_a   1.000
_cell.length_b   1.000
_cell.length_c   1.000
_cell.angle_alpha   90.00
_cell.angle_beta   90.00
_cell.angle_gamma   90.00
#
_symmetry.space_group_name_H-M   'P 1'
#
loop_
_entity.id
_entity.type
_entity.pdbx_description
1 polymer ?
#
loop_
_entity_poly.entity_id
_entity_poly.type
_entity_poly.pdbx_seq_one_letter_code
_entity_poly.pdbx_strand_id
1 'polypeptide(L)'
;PRGAAGPGWVGVESVVTEKLDGGNCCITSDGRVFARTHSKEATNPWFSAAKGVAARVARCGALPAGVCLFCENLEAVHSIDYGLLPSPLFVIAALDVPSMAFLTWPDTEALAGGGGGGPPP
;
A
#
# COMPACT_ATOMS: atom_id res chain seq x y z
N PRO A 1 10.69 -11.46 35.02
CA PRO A 1 10.72 -10.14 34.36
C PRO A 1 9.65 -10.08 33.25
N ARG A 2 8.47 -9.52 33.56
CA ARG A 2 7.41 -9.29 32.56
C ARG A 2 7.74 -7.98 31.85
N GLY A 3 7.87 -8.02 30.53
CA GLY A 3 8.01 -6.83 29.71
C GLY A 3 6.83 -5.91 29.94
N ALA A 4 7.08 -4.63 30.17
CA ALA A 4 6.04 -3.63 30.30
C ALA A 4 5.24 -3.59 28.99
N ALA A 5 3.97 -4.00 29.05
CA ALA A 5 3.02 -3.71 28.00
C ALA A 5 2.87 -2.18 27.98
N GLY A 6 3.21 -1.55 26.86
CA GLY A 6 2.86 -0.14 26.61
C GLY A 6 1.35 0.09 26.75
N PRO A 7 0.88 1.34 26.76
CA PRO A 7 -0.55 1.61 26.79
C PRO A 7 -1.20 0.85 25.62
N GLY A 8 -2.06 -0.11 25.95
CA GLY A 8 -2.75 -0.90 24.95
C GLY A 8 -3.64 -0.01 24.08
N TRP A 9 -4.11 -0.55 22.96
CA TRP A 9 -5.03 0.09 22.01
C TRP A 9 -6.42 0.47 22.61
N VAL A 10 -6.58 0.39 23.92
CA VAL A 10 -7.83 0.65 24.64
C VAL A 10 -8.11 2.15 24.65
N GLY A 11 -9.25 2.55 24.10
CA GLY A 11 -9.66 3.96 24.01
C GLY A 11 -9.04 4.73 22.85
N VAL A 12 -8.38 4.04 21.91
CA VAL A 12 -7.82 4.62 20.68
C VAL A 12 -8.68 4.20 19.50
N GLU A 13 -9.15 5.16 18.71
CA GLU A 13 -9.83 4.87 17.45
C GLU A 13 -8.87 4.13 16.51
N SER A 14 -9.31 2.98 16.02
CA SER A 14 -8.48 2.07 15.24
C SER A 14 -9.26 1.55 14.05
N VAL A 15 -8.56 1.33 12.94
CA VAL A 15 -9.10 0.70 11.73
C VAL A 15 -8.53 -0.71 11.63
N VAL A 16 -9.41 -1.68 11.40
CA VAL A 16 -9.04 -3.08 11.17
C VAL A 16 -9.32 -3.39 9.70
N THR A 17 -8.32 -3.96 9.02
CA THR A 17 -8.39 -4.33 7.61
C THR A 17 -8.04 -5.79 7.43
N GLU A 18 -8.51 -6.40 6.35
CA GLU A 18 -8.07 -7.75 5.99
C GLU A 18 -6.56 -7.75 5.74
N LYS A 19 -5.87 -8.75 6.32
CA LYS A 19 -4.47 -9.02 5.98
C LYS A 19 -4.40 -9.95 4.78
N LEU A 20 -4.13 -9.37 3.62
CA LEU A 20 -3.93 -10.11 2.37
C LEU A 20 -2.58 -10.87 2.36
N ASP A 21 -2.51 -11.96 1.58
CA ASP A 21 -1.31 -12.79 1.36
C ASP A 21 -0.72 -12.56 -0.03
N GLY A 22 -0.01 -11.45 -0.19
CA GLY A 22 0.57 -11.02 -1.45
C GLY A 22 2.04 -10.60 -1.36
N GLY A 23 2.48 -9.95 -2.43
CA GLY A 23 3.79 -9.33 -2.53
C GLY A 23 3.73 -7.87 -2.12
N ASN A 24 4.30 -7.55 -0.96
CA ASN A 24 4.46 -6.14 -0.56
C ASN A 24 5.24 -5.33 -1.61
N CYS A 25 4.72 -4.15 -1.94
CA CYS A 25 5.36 -3.20 -2.84
C CYS A 25 5.05 -1.76 -2.45
N CYS A 26 5.77 -0.80 -3.04
CA CYS A 26 5.44 0.61 -2.92
C CYS A 26 5.51 1.34 -4.27
N ILE A 27 4.70 2.40 -4.39
CA ILE A 27 4.59 3.26 -5.57
C ILE A 27 4.89 4.69 -5.15
N THR A 28 5.90 5.28 -5.78
CA THR A 28 6.30 6.66 -5.51
C THR A 28 5.52 7.66 -6.37
N SER A 29 5.46 8.91 -5.92
CA SER A 29 4.80 10.01 -6.65
C SER A 29 5.39 10.30 -8.04
N ASP A 30 6.65 9.93 -8.30
CA ASP A 30 7.28 9.99 -9.63
C ASP A 30 7.04 8.74 -10.50
N GLY A 31 6.21 7.80 -10.04
CA GLY A 31 5.75 6.65 -10.82
C GLY A 31 6.71 5.47 -10.86
N ARG A 32 7.52 5.27 -9.81
CA ARG A 32 8.41 4.11 -9.69
C ARG A 32 7.79 3.08 -8.75
N VAL A 33 8.12 1.81 -8.98
CA VAL A 33 7.59 0.69 -8.20
C VAL A 33 8.72 -0.07 -7.53
N PHE A 34 8.70 -0.20 -6.20
CA PHE A 34 9.67 -1.02 -5.49
C PHE A 34 9.01 -2.23 -4.85
N ALA A 35 9.72 -3.35 -4.83
CA ALA A 35 9.31 -4.51 -4.04
C ALA A 35 9.70 -4.30 -2.57
N ARG A 36 9.63 -5.35 -1.75
CA ARG A 36 10.04 -5.35 -0.34
C ARG A 36 11.41 -4.70 -0.08
N THR A 37 12.34 -4.82 -1.03
CA THR A 37 13.63 -4.11 -0.99
C THR A 37 13.57 -2.82 -1.80
N HIS A 38 13.89 -1.68 -1.17
CA HIS A 38 13.94 -0.38 -1.83
C HIS A 38 15.27 -0.11 -2.56
N SER A 39 16.17 -1.10 -2.62
CA SER A 39 17.50 -0.95 -3.22
C SER A 39 17.47 -0.85 -4.74
N LYS A 40 16.47 -1.47 -5.38
CA LYS A 40 16.27 -1.47 -6.84
C LYS A 40 14.78 -1.51 -7.17
N GLU A 41 14.43 -0.89 -8.27
CA GLU A 41 13.07 -0.90 -8.80
C GLU A 41 12.63 -2.32 -9.21
N ALA A 42 11.34 -2.61 -9.07
CA ALA A 42 10.77 -3.91 -9.36
C ALA A 42 10.77 -4.21 -10.86
N THR A 43 11.53 -5.22 -11.28
CA THR A 43 11.64 -5.62 -12.69
C THR A 43 10.73 -6.78 -13.07
N ASN A 44 10.28 -7.58 -12.10
CA ASN A 44 9.55 -8.81 -12.38
C ASN A 44 8.20 -8.57 -13.09
N PRO A 45 7.73 -9.51 -13.94
CA PRO A 45 6.49 -9.36 -14.71
C PRO A 45 5.24 -9.20 -13.86
N TRP A 46 5.18 -9.85 -12.70
CA TRP A 46 4.04 -9.79 -11.77
C TRP A 46 3.87 -8.44 -11.05
N PHE A 47 4.60 -7.39 -11.45
CA PHE A 47 4.34 -6.01 -11.01
C PHE A 47 3.58 -5.21 -12.07
N SER A 48 2.94 -5.88 -13.04
CA SER A 48 2.32 -5.22 -14.18
C SER A 48 1.20 -4.28 -13.76
N ALA A 49 0.35 -4.70 -12.81
CA ALA A 49 -0.70 -3.88 -12.25
C ALA A 49 -0.13 -2.67 -11.49
N ALA A 50 0.87 -2.90 -10.62
CA ALA A 50 1.54 -1.84 -9.87
C ALA A 50 2.19 -0.80 -10.81
N LYS A 51 2.83 -1.25 -11.88
CA LYS A 51 3.42 -0.35 -12.90
C LYS A 51 2.36 0.42 -13.68
N GLY A 52 1.20 -0.19 -13.94
CA GLY A 52 0.06 0.50 -14.54
C GLY A 52 -0.45 1.65 -13.67
N VAL A 53 -0.60 1.40 -12.36
CA VAL A 53 -0.98 2.44 -11.38
C VAL A 53 0.11 3.51 -11.29
N ALA A 54 1.38 3.12 -11.19
CA ALA A 54 2.50 4.05 -11.12
C ALA A 54 2.59 4.97 -12.35
N ALA A 55 2.38 4.43 -13.56
CA ALA A 55 2.33 5.22 -14.79
C ALA A 55 1.16 6.22 -14.81
N ARG A 56 0.01 5.85 -14.22
CA ARG A 56 -1.12 6.80 -14.05
C ARG A 56 -0.77 7.88 -13.03
N VAL A 57 -0.17 7.52 -11.91
CA VAL A 57 0.30 8.46 -10.87
C VAL A 57 1.22 9.51 -11.48
N ALA A 58 2.27 9.10 -12.18
CA ALA A 58 3.23 10.01 -12.80
C ALA A 58 2.59 10.91 -13.87
N ARG A 59 1.69 10.38 -14.70
CA ARG A 59 1.04 11.15 -15.78
C ARG A 59 0.02 12.16 -15.26
N CYS A 60 -0.74 11.80 -14.24
CA CYS A 60 -1.85 12.61 -13.74
C CYS A 60 -1.47 13.49 -12.54
N GLY A 61 -0.28 13.30 -11.96
CA GLY A 61 0.08 13.94 -10.70
C GLY A 61 -0.84 13.52 -9.56
N ALA A 62 -1.26 12.25 -9.54
CA ALA A 62 -2.30 11.77 -8.63
C ALA A 62 -1.84 11.64 -7.17
N LEU A 63 -0.53 11.71 -6.92
CA LEU A 63 0.05 11.71 -5.58
C LEU A 63 0.78 13.03 -5.34
N PRO A 64 0.69 13.59 -4.11
CA PRO A 64 1.55 14.70 -3.71
C PRO A 64 3.03 14.31 -3.82
N ALA A 65 3.87 15.29 -4.16
CA ALA A 65 5.31 15.07 -4.22
C ALA A 65 5.85 14.61 -2.86
N GLY A 66 6.70 13.59 -2.86
CA GLY A 66 7.24 13.02 -1.62
C GLY A 66 6.30 12.02 -0.92
N VAL A 67 5.10 11.77 -1.45
CA VAL A 67 4.24 10.69 -0.95
C VAL A 67 4.56 9.38 -1.66
N CYS A 68 4.53 8.30 -0.89
CA CYS A 68 4.68 6.92 -1.36
C CYS A 68 3.49 6.08 -0.89
N LEU A 69 2.83 5.37 -1.81
CA LEU A 69 1.80 4.39 -1.48
C LEU A 69 2.46 3.04 -1.20
N PHE A 70 2.14 2.43 -0.06
CA PHE A 70 2.43 1.04 0.22
C PHE A 70 1.22 0.20 -0.19
N CYS A 71 1.50 -0.88 -0.90
CA CYS A 71 0.47 -1.75 -1.45
C CYS A 71 0.80 -3.23 -1.22
N GLU A 72 -0.24 -4.04 -1.28
CA GLU A 72 -0.16 -5.49 -1.40
C GLU A 72 -0.52 -5.90 -2.84
N ASN A 73 0.40 -6.59 -3.50
CA ASN A 73 0.23 -7.06 -4.87
C ASN A 73 -0.14 -8.56 -4.89
N LEU A 74 -1.34 -8.85 -5.37
CA LEU A 74 -1.90 -10.20 -5.42
C LEU A 74 -1.64 -10.91 -6.77
N GLU A 75 -1.01 -10.24 -7.76
CA GLU A 75 -0.48 -10.93 -8.96
C GLU A 75 0.67 -11.89 -8.60
N ALA A 76 1.37 -11.60 -7.51
CA ALA A 76 2.39 -12.47 -6.94
C ALA A 76 1.73 -13.45 -5.97
N VAL A 77 1.08 -14.50 -6.49
CA VAL A 77 0.47 -15.53 -5.66
C VAL A 77 1.51 -16.14 -4.73
N HIS A 78 1.26 -16.03 -3.42
CA HIS A 78 2.07 -16.66 -2.39
C HIS A 78 1.46 -18.01 -1.99
N SER A 79 0.60 -18.02 -0.98
CA SER A 79 0.02 -19.26 -0.44
C SER A 79 -1.49 -19.35 -0.67
N ILE A 80 -2.15 -18.21 -0.85
CA ILE A 80 -3.59 -18.11 -1.11
C ILE A 80 -3.80 -17.62 -2.54
N ASP A 81 -4.57 -18.40 -3.32
CA ASP A 81 -5.04 -17.98 -4.63
C ASP A 81 -6.40 -17.29 -4.48
N TYR A 82 -6.47 -16.05 -4.95
CA TYR A 82 -7.64 -15.19 -4.82
C TYR A 82 -8.39 -15.14 -6.15
N GLY A 83 -9.52 -15.84 -6.24
CA GLY A 83 -10.20 -16.07 -7.53
C GLY A 83 -11.07 -14.92 -8.07
N LEU A 84 -11.70 -14.11 -7.21
CA LEU A 84 -12.61 -13.01 -7.62
C LEU A 84 -12.26 -11.72 -6.89
N LEU A 85 -11.14 -11.10 -7.28
CA LEU A 85 -10.72 -9.84 -6.70
C LEU A 85 -11.18 -8.64 -7.55
N PRO A 86 -11.61 -7.54 -6.90
CA PRO A 86 -11.91 -6.28 -7.60
C PRO A 86 -10.66 -5.60 -8.18
N SER A 87 -9.49 -5.89 -7.62
CA SER A 87 -8.19 -5.38 -8.04
C SER A 87 -7.10 -6.40 -7.68
N PRO A 88 -6.04 -6.54 -8.49
CA PRO A 88 -4.86 -7.32 -8.12
C PRO A 88 -3.87 -6.53 -7.24
N LEU A 89 -4.18 -5.27 -6.89
CA LEU A 89 -3.32 -4.40 -6.08
C LEU A 89 -4.17 -3.60 -5.09
N PHE A 90 -3.80 -3.66 -3.81
CA PHE A 90 -4.50 -2.99 -2.71
C PHE A 90 -3.59 -2.02 -1.98
N VAL A 91 -4.05 -0.80 -1.72
CA VAL A 91 -3.29 0.18 -0.92
C VAL A 91 -3.48 -0.11 0.56
N ILE A 92 -2.39 -0.22 1.31
CA ILE A 92 -2.42 -0.53 2.76
C ILE A 92 -1.96 0.64 3.64
N ALA A 93 -1.18 1.56 3.09
CA ALA A 93 -0.75 2.78 3.79
C ALA A 93 -0.22 3.82 2.78
N ALA A 94 -0.22 5.09 3.18
CA ALA A 94 0.52 6.14 2.48
C ALA A 94 1.55 6.76 3.43
N LEU A 95 2.76 6.97 2.94
CA LEU A 95 3.88 7.54 3.70
C LEU A 95 4.25 8.91 3.13
N ASP A 96 4.29 9.92 3.99
CA ASP A 96 5.02 11.15 3.71
C ASP A 96 6.51 10.92 3.94
N VAL A 97 7.29 10.85 2.85
CA VAL A 97 8.73 10.60 2.91
C VAL A 97 9.50 11.74 3.60
N PRO A 98 9.20 13.04 3.35
CA PRO A 98 9.84 14.14 4.06
C PRO A 98 9.73 14.05 5.59
N SER A 99 8.54 13.79 6.14
CA SER A 99 8.35 13.69 7.59
C SER A 99 8.59 12.28 8.14
N MET A 100 8.74 11.27 7.27
CA MET A 100 8.80 9.85 7.62
C MET A 100 7.60 9.40 8.48
N ALA A 101 6.41 9.93 8.18
CA ALA A 101 5.18 9.61 8.90
C ALA A 101 4.12 9.03 7.96
N PHE A 102 3.40 8.01 8.42
CA PHE A 102 2.23 7.53 7.70
C PHE A 102 1.12 8.58 7.77
N LEU A 103 0.44 8.77 6.64
CA LEU A 103 -0.76 9.58 6.57
C LEU A 103 -1.89 8.90 7.34
N THR A 104 -2.92 9.68 7.67
CA THR A 104 -4.09 9.15 8.36
C THR A 104 -4.81 8.12 7.47
N TRP A 105 -5.66 7.29 8.08
CA TRP A 105 -6.46 6.34 7.31
C TRP A 105 -7.37 7.03 6.28
N PRO A 106 -8.14 8.10 6.64
CA PRO A 106 -8.94 8.84 5.65
C PRO A 106 -8.11 9.40 4.48
N ASP A 107 -6.91 9.92 4.75
CA ASP A 107 -6.02 10.42 3.68
C ASP A 107 -5.53 9.28 2.79
N THR A 108 -5.22 8.11 3.38
CA THR A 108 -4.82 6.92 2.64
C THR A 108 -5.94 6.42 1.73
N GLU A 109 -7.18 6.36 2.22
CA GLU A 109 -8.36 5.97 1.43
C GLU A 109 -8.64 6.95 0.29
N ALA A 110 -8.50 8.25 0.55
CA ALA A 110 -8.66 9.28 -0.47
C ALA A 110 -7.64 9.09 -1.61
N LEU A 111 -6.37 8.83 -1.28
CA LEU A 111 -5.31 8.56 -2.26
C LEU A 111 -5.49 7.23 -2.99
N ALA A 112 -6.11 6.23 -2.34
CA ALA A 112 -6.45 4.95 -2.96
C ALA A 112 -7.60 5.05 -3.98
N GLY A 113 -8.24 6.22 -4.13
CA GLY A 113 -9.29 6.47 -5.12
C GLY A 113 -10.73 6.50 -4.55
N GLY A 114 -10.90 6.59 -3.23
CA GLY A 114 -12.17 6.97 -2.58
C GLY A 114 -13.35 6.00 -2.73
N GLY A 115 -13.17 4.84 -3.35
CA GLY A 115 -14.22 3.81 -3.48
C GLY A 115 -13.64 2.46 -3.90
N GLY A 116 -13.41 1.57 -2.92
CA GLY A 116 -13.16 0.15 -3.16
C GLY A 116 -11.73 -0.29 -3.51
N GLY A 117 -10.73 0.61 -3.42
CA GLY A 117 -9.30 0.27 -3.59
C GLY A 117 -8.53 0.01 -2.28
N GLY A 118 -9.18 0.22 -1.13
CA GLY A 118 -8.66 -0.23 0.16
C GLY A 118 -8.83 -1.75 0.31
N PRO A 119 -8.06 -2.41 1.19
CA PRO A 119 -8.30 -3.81 1.54
C PRO A 119 -9.79 -4.00 1.87
N PRO A 120 -10.40 -5.12 1.43
CA PRO A 120 -11.78 -5.43 1.81
C PRO A 120 -11.94 -5.42 3.34
N PRO A 121 -13.15 -5.07 3.84
CA PRO A 121 -13.46 -5.12 5.26
C PRO A 121 -13.36 -6.53 5.83
#